data_AF-A0A3A9ZGQ1-F1
#
_entry.id   AF-A0A3A9ZGQ1-F1
#
_cell.length_a   1.000
_cell.length_b   1.000
_cell.length_c   1.000
_cell.angle_alpha   90.00
_cell.angle_beta   90.00
_cell.angle_gamma   90.00
#
_symmetry.space_group_name_H-M   'P 1'
#
loop_
_entity.id
_entity.type
_entity.pdbx_description
1 polymer ?
#
loop_
_entity_poly.entity_id
_entity_poly.type
_entity_poly.pdbx_seq_one_letter_code
_entity_poly.pdbx_strand_id
1 'polypeptide(L)' 'MGMMVTARRLDSAADEVRYAFGFEDRFDRVLIIDPHTLEARAEEGDFDGAASVITAKIVKMWRSSGEFPTRAMFAG' A
#
# COMPACT_ATOMS: atom_id res chain seq x y z
N MET A 1 -17.68 -12.69 -6.36
CA MET A 1 -16.44 -13.09 -5.67
C MET A 1 -15.54 -11.87 -5.67
N GLY A 2 -15.30 -11.27 -4.51
CA GLY A 2 -14.50 -10.04 -4.40
C GLY A 2 -13.01 -10.33 -4.52
N MET A 3 -12.26 -9.48 -5.21
CA MET A 3 -10.80 -9.58 -5.25
C MET A 3 -10.23 -8.95 -3.98
N MET A 4 -9.43 -9.71 -3.24
CA MET A 4 -8.76 -9.22 -2.05
C MET A 4 -7.34 -8.76 -2.40
N VAL A 5 -7.06 -7.49 -2.13
CA VAL A 5 -5.72 -6.90 -2.23
C VAL A 5 -5.16 -6.77 -0.83
N THR A 6 -3.97 -7.32 -0.62
CA THR A 6 -3.26 -7.23 0.66
C THR A 6 -1.96 -6.48 0.45
N ALA A 7 -1.62 -5.60 1.39
CA ALA A 7 -0.33 -4.93 1.47
C ALA A 7 0.33 -5.18 2.83
N ARG A 8 1.64 -5.37 2.83
CA ARG A 8 2.48 -5.52 4.00
C ARG A 8 3.62 -4.50 3.93
N ARG A 9 3.80 -3.74 5.00
CA ARG A 9 4.88 -2.75 5.10
C ARG A 9 6.22 -3.48 5.07
N LEU A 10 7.12 -3.00 4.22
CA LEU A 10 8.52 -3.40 4.16
C LEU A 10 9.32 -2.50 5.10
N ASP A 11 10.55 -2.88 5.44
CA ASP A 11 11.46 -1.99 6.17
C ASP A 11 11.61 -0.67 5.39
N SER A 12 11.12 0.42 5.97
CA SER A 12 11.11 1.73 5.34
C SER A 12 12.53 2.30 5.34
N ALA A 13 13.00 2.75 4.17
CA ALA A 13 14.07 3.73 4.11
C ALA A 13 13.56 5.06 4.72
N ALA A 14 14.45 5.87 5.28
CA ALA A 14 14.08 7.01 6.15
C ALA A 14 13.10 8.02 5.52
N ASP A 15 13.01 8.08 4.19
CA ASP A 15 12.23 9.07 3.45
C ASP A 15 11.01 8.49 2.71
N GLU A 16 10.84 7.16 2.65
CA GLU A 16 9.77 6.53 1.88
C GLU A 16 9.15 5.34 2.63
N VAL A 17 7.81 5.25 2.62
CA VAL A 17 7.12 4.09 3.17
C VAL A 17 6.86 3.07 2.06
N ARG A 18 7.40 1.86 2.22
CA ARG A 18 7.31 0.81 1.21
C ARG A 18 6.36 -0.29 1.65
N TYR A 19 5.56 -0.79 0.73
CA TYR A 19 4.63 -1.88 0.94
C TYR A 19 4.76 -2.91 -0.16
N ALA A 20 5.01 -4.17 0.18
CA ALA A 20 4.74 -5.25 -0.76
C ALA A 20 3.23 -5.45 -0.82
N PHE A 21 2.65 -5.51 -2.02
CA PHE A 21 1.22 -5.72 -2.21
C PHE A 21 0.94 -6.69 -3.37
N GLY A 22 -0.24 -7.30 -3.31
CA GLY A 22 -0.67 -8.24 -4.34
C GLY A 22 -2.08 -8.76 -4.07
N PHE A 23 -2.59 -9.52 -5.04
CA PHE A 23 -3.85 -10.25 -4.89
C PHE A 23 -3.60 -11.55 -4.12
N GLU A 24 -4.54 -11.93 -3.27
CA GLU A 24 -4.50 -13.23 -2.57
C GLU A 24 -3.16 -13.48 -1.84
N ASP A 25 -2.56 -12.42 -1.26
CA ASP A 25 -1.29 -12.48 -0.52
C ASP A 25 -0.04 -12.80 -1.39
N ARG A 26 -0.12 -12.66 -2.73
CA ARG A 26 1.00 -12.95 -3.63
C ARG A 26 2.15 -11.92 -3.62
N PHE A 27 1.96 -10.77 -2.97
CA PHE A 27 3.00 -9.75 -2.69
C PHE A 27 4.03 -9.53 -3.80
N ASP A 28 3.56 -9.54 -5.05
CA ASP A 28 4.38 -9.53 -6.26
C ASP A 28 4.87 -8.14 -6.65
N ARG A 29 4.33 -7.09 -6.03
CA ARG A 29 4.62 -5.69 -6.38
C ARG A 29 4.96 -4.87 -5.15
N VAL A 30 5.72 -3.80 -5.36
CA VAL A 30 6.07 -2.85 -4.30
C VAL A 30 5.38 -1.51 -4.58
N LEU A 31 4.68 -1.02 -3.57
CA LEU A 31 4.07 0.30 -3.50
C LEU A 31 4.96 1.19 -2.63
N ILE A 32 5.32 2.35 -3.15
CA ILE A 32 6.08 3.37 -2.45
C ILE A 32 5.13 4.54 -2.19
N ILE A 33 5.07 4.99 -0.94
CA ILE A 33 4.28 6.15 -0.50
C ILE A 33 5.23 7.17 0.12
N ASP A 34 5.18 8.40 -0.39
CA ASP A 34 5.82 9.54 0.25
C ASP A 34 5.00 9.96 1.49
N PRO A 35 5.56 9.92 2.71
CA PRO A 35 4.80 10.23 3.92
C PRO A 35 4.47 11.73 4.07
N HIS A 36 5.14 12.62 3.32
CA HIS A 36 4.94 14.07 3.36
C HIS A 36 3.88 14.54 2.37
N THR A 37 3.87 13.99 1.14
CA THR A 37 2.91 14.36 0.09
C THR A 37 1.74 13.39 -0.03
N LEU A 38 1.88 12.17 0.50
CA LEU A 38 0.97 11.03 0.32
C LEU A 38 0.84 10.57 -1.13
N GLU A 39 1.78 10.98 -1.99
CA GLU A 39 1.87 10.46 -3.34
C GLU A 39 2.31 9.00 -3.29
N ALA A 40 1.65 8.18 -4.09
CA ALA A 40 1.90 6.75 -4.15
C ALA A 40 2.27 6.35 -5.58
N ARG A 41 3.26 5.47 -5.69
CA ARG A 41 3.74 4.93 -6.96
C ARG A 41 4.08 3.46 -6.81
N ALA A 42 3.90 2.69 -7.87
CA ALA A 42 4.46 1.35 -7.94
C ALA A 42 5.96 1.45 -8.23
N GLU A 43 6.79 0.69 -7.51
CA GLU A 43 8.24 0.60 -7.77
C GLU A 43 8.49 -0.07 -9.13
N GLU A 44 7.70 -1.08 -9.45
CA GLU A 44 7.75 -1.82 -10.69
C GLU A 44 6.35 -1.94 -11.31
N GLY A 45 6.20 -1.51 -12.56
CA GLY A 45 4.94 -1.60 -13.32
C GLY A 45 4.04 -0.37 -13.27
N ASP A 46 2.79 -0.56 -13.69
CA ASP A 46 1.76 0.48 -13.76
C ASP A 46 1.04 0.66 -12.42
N PHE A 47 0.65 1.90 -12.12
CA PHE A 47 -0.20 2.19 -10.96
C PHE A 47 -1.66 1.92 -11.32
N ASP A 48 -2.07 0.67 -11.14
CA ASP A 48 -3.40 0.16 -11.49
C ASP A 48 -4.42 0.33 -10.35
N GLY A 49 -5.66 -0.12 -10.61
CA GLY A 49 -6.75 -0.05 -9.64
C GLY A 49 -6.43 -0.69 -8.29
N ALA A 50 -5.66 -1.79 -8.26
CA ALA A 50 -5.29 -2.44 -7.00
C ALA A 50 -4.36 -1.57 -6.14
N ALA A 51 -3.37 -0.92 -6.78
CA ALA A 51 -2.46 0.02 -6.13
C ALA A 51 -3.24 1.21 -5.57
N SER A 52 -4.21 1.73 -6.33
CA SER A 52 -5.05 2.85 -5.90
C SER A 52 -5.90 2.52 -4.66
N VAL A 53 -6.63 1.40 -4.67
CA VAL A 53 -7.52 1.06 -3.55
C VAL A 53 -6.75 0.72 -2.27
N ILE A 54 -5.60 0.03 -2.40
CA ILE A 54 -4.80 -0.32 -1.22
C ILE A 54 -4.08 0.91 -0.65
N THR A 55 -3.62 1.83 -1.51
CA THR A 55 -3.09 3.14 -1.10
C THR A 55 -4.13 3.91 -0.31
N ALA A 56 -5.34 4.06 -0.84
CA ALA A 56 -6.43 4.79 -0.16
C ALA A 56 -6.73 4.17 1.21
N LYS A 57 -6.71 2.84 1.33
CA LYS A 57 -6.89 2.14 2.60
C LYS A 57 -5.75 2.41 3.59
N ILE A 58 -4.50 2.37 3.14
CA ILE A 58 -3.31 2.67 3.96
C ILE A 58 -3.37 4.11 4.47
N VAL A 59 -3.57 5.08 3.59
CA VAL A 59 -3.65 6.51 3.93
C VAL A 59 -4.79 6.78 4.90
N LYS A 60 -5.95 6.12 4.73
CA LYS A 60 -7.08 6.24 5.67
C LYS A 60 -6.71 5.74 7.07
N MET A 61 -5.99 4.62 7.17
CA MET A 61 -5.54 4.09 8.47
C MET A 61 -4.49 4.99 9.11
N TRP A 62 -3.53 5.49 8.33
CA TRP A 62 -2.53 6.44 8.81
C TRP A 62 -3.17 7.73 9.34
N ARG A 63 -4.14 8.32 8.63
CA ARG A 63 -4.90 9.49 9.12
C ARG A 63 -5.66 9.23 10.43
N SER A 64 -6.03 7.97 10.70
CA SER A 64 -6.77 7.60 11.89
C SER A 64 -5.86 7.30 13.09
N SER A 65 -4.71 6.67 12.86
CA SER A 65 -3.81 6.20 13.94
C SER A 65 -2.57 7.08 14.11
N GLY A 66 -2.24 7.94 13.14
CA GLY A 66 -1.01 8.71 13.08
C GLY A 66 0.21 7.92 12.60
N GLU A 67 0.08 6.60 12.42
CA GLU A 67 1.16 5.70 12.06
C GLU A 67 0.78 4.84 10.85
N PHE A 68 1.74 4.61 9.95
CA PHE A 68 1.54 3.75 8.79
C PHE A 68 1.35 2.30 9.24
N PRO A 69 0.26 1.62 8.84
CA PRO A 69 -0.05 0.29 9.33
C PRO A 69 0.96 -0.76 8.84
N THR A 70 1.29 -1.74 9.67
CA THR A 70 2.16 -2.87 9.26
C THR A 70 1.52 -3.73 8.18
N ARG A 71 0.18 -3.84 8.16
CA ARG A 71 -0.57 -4.60 7.16
C ARG A 71 -1.88 -3.88 6.82
N ALA A 72 -2.26 -3.90 5.54
CA ALA A 72 -3.51 -3.37 5.04
C ALA A 72 -4.19 -4.40 4.15
N MET A 73 -5.52 -4.45 4.19
CA MET A 73 -6.33 -5.33 3.36
C MET A 73 -7.52 -4.56 2.82
N PHE A 74 -7.83 -4.79 1.55
CA PHE A 74 -9.02 -4.28 0.88
C PHE A 74 -9.74 -5.43 0.18
N ALA A 75 -11.04 -5.55 0.43
CA ALA A 75 -11.93 -6.46 -0.27
C ALA A 75 -13.01 -5.61 -0.95
N GLY A 76 -13.09 -5.71 -2.28
CA GLY A 76 -14.09 -5.04 -3.13
C GLY A 76 -15.16 -5.99 -3.62
#